data_AF-A0A3A0BYI5-F1
#
_entry.id   AF-A0A3A0BYI5-F1
#
_cell.length_a   1.000
_cell.length_b   1.000
_cell.length_c   1.000
_cell.angle_alpha   90.00
_cell.angle_beta   90.00
_cell.angle_gamma   90.00
#
_symmetry.space_group_name_H-M   'P 1'
#
loop_
_entity.id
_entity.type
_entity.pdbx_description
1 polymer ?
#
loop_
_entity_poly.entity_id
_entity_poly.type
_entity_poly.pdbx_seq_one_letter_code
_entity_poly.pdbx_strand_id
1 'polypeptide(L)'
;MDIKNVVSRQLEAFDAVALQTLNRHNLLSGMAGAGEAARAELHKAGQEFEAYFIGHLMKEMRATVPKGLLDRKGEEVWYSFYDQELSRLASEAGGIGLTAYIDAYAEKNF
;
A
#
# COMPACT_ATOMS: atom_id res chain seq x y z
N MET A 1 14.16 55.20 -28.75
CA MET A 1 13.76 54.19 -27.74
C MET A 1 14.06 52.83 -28.32
N ASP A 2 15.01 52.12 -27.71
CA ASP A 2 15.61 50.89 -28.22
C ASP A 2 14.65 49.70 -28.23
N ILE A 3 14.21 49.29 -29.41
CA ILE A 3 13.41 48.07 -29.65
C ILE A 3 14.17 46.83 -29.12
N LYS A 4 15.50 46.86 -29.17
CA LYS A 4 16.37 45.80 -28.62
C LYS A 4 16.15 45.60 -27.12
N ASN A 5 15.96 46.68 -26.36
CA ASN A 5 15.76 46.61 -24.91
C ASN A 5 14.40 46.00 -24.52
N VAL A 6 13.37 46.22 -25.34
CA VAL A 6 12.03 45.67 -25.11
C VAL A 6 12.00 44.17 -25.41
N VAL A 7 12.62 43.75 -26.52
CA VAL A 7 12.70 42.33 -26.90
C VAL A 7 13.53 41.52 -25.89
N SER A 8 14.64 42.06 -25.40
CA SER A 8 15.45 41.40 -24.37
C SER A 8 14.67 41.18 -23.08
N ARG A 9 13.94 42.19 -22.60
CA ARG A 9 13.10 42.08 -21.40
C ARG A 9 11.96 41.08 -21.58
N GLN A 10 11.38 41.03 -22.77
CA GLN A 10 10.32 40.06 -23.07
C GLN A 10 10.87 38.64 -23.02
N LEU A 11 12.06 38.40 -23.58
CA LEU A 11 12.72 37.09 -23.59
C LEU A 11 13.10 36.63 -22.18
N GLU A 12 13.66 37.52 -21.35
CA GLU A 12 13.98 37.22 -19.95
C GLU A 12 12.73 36.91 -19.12
N ALA A 13 11.61 37.59 -19.36
CA ALA A 13 10.34 37.30 -18.71
C ALA A 13 9.77 35.92 -19.11
N PHE A 14 9.96 35.49 -20.36
CA PHE A 14 9.56 34.16 -20.81
C PHE A 14 10.39 33.04 -20.14
N ASP A 15 11.72 33.21 -20.06
CA ASP A 15 12.60 32.23 -19.41
C ASP A 15 12.31 32.09 -17.91
N ALA A 16 12.04 33.20 -17.22
CA ALA A 16 11.65 33.18 -15.81
C ALA A 16 10.33 32.42 -15.58
N VAL A 17 9.34 32.62 -16.45
CA VAL A 17 8.05 31.89 -16.39
C VAL A 17 8.23 30.40 -16.73
N ALA A 18 9.09 30.05 -17.69
CA ALA A 18 9.38 28.67 -18.04
C ALA A 18 10.03 27.91 -16.87
N LEU A 19 11.04 28.51 -16.22
CA LEU A 19 11.68 27.94 -15.02
C LEU A 19 10.70 27.81 -13.85
N GLN A 20 9.82 28.80 -13.65
CA GLN A 20 8.79 28.75 -12.61
C GLN A 20 7.75 27.66 -12.88
N THR A 21 7.40 27.44 -14.14
CA THR A 21 6.45 26.39 -14.57
C THR A 21 7.04 25.00 -14.40
N LEU A 22 8.31 24.81 -14.77
CA LEU A 22 9.05 23.57 -14.56
C LEU A 22 9.19 23.23 -13.07
N ASN A 23 9.50 24.22 -12.23
CA ASN A 23 9.61 24.03 -10.79
C ASN A 23 8.25 23.64 -10.17
N ARG A 24 7.16 24.28 -10.60
CA ARG A 24 5.80 23.89 -10.20
C ARG A 24 5.45 22.46 -10.61
N HIS A 25 5.86 22.01 -11.80
CA HIS A 25 5.58 20.65 -12.25
C HIS A 25 6.30 19.60 -11.40
N ASN A 26 7.56 19.89 -11.03
CA ASN A 26 8.35 19.02 -10.16
C ASN A 26 7.78 18.95 -8.73
N LEU A 27 7.29 20.08 -8.20
CA LEU A 27 6.62 20.14 -6.90
C LEU A 27 5.28 19.38 -6.89
N LEU A 28 4.48 19.52 -7.95
CA LEU A 28 3.22 18.78 -8.10
C LEU A 28 3.47 17.27 -8.25
N SER A 29 4.51 16.88 -9.00
CA SER A 29 4.93 15.49 -9.14
C SER A 29 5.43 14.90 -7.82
N GLY A 30 6.15 15.68 -7.01
CA GLY A 30 6.62 15.26 -5.68
C GLY A 30 5.47 15.07 -4.69
N MET A 31 4.45 15.94 -4.73
CA MET A 31 3.24 15.79 -3.91
C MET A 31 2.38 14.60 -4.34
N ALA A 32 2.27 14.34 -5.65
CA ALA A 32 1.58 13.15 -6.16
C ALA A 32 2.29 11.85 -5.76
N GLY A 33 3.63 11.81 -5.84
CA GLY A 33 4.42 10.65 -5.41
C GLY A 33 4.31 10.33 -3.93
N ALA A 34 4.14 11.34 -3.07
CA ALA A 34 3.93 11.14 -1.63
C ALA A 34 2.58 10.46 -1.33
N GLY A 35 1.52 10.81 -2.07
CA GLY A 35 0.21 10.18 -1.94
C GLY A 35 0.21 8.73 -2.43
N GLU A 36 0.96 8.44 -3.49
CA GLU A 36 1.08 7.08 -4.04
C GLU A 36 1.90 6.15 -3.13
N ALA A 37 2.98 6.66 -2.52
CA ALA A 37 3.73 5.93 -1.50
C ALA A 37 2.86 5.59 -0.28
N ALA A 38 2.08 6.55 0.22
CA ALA A 38 1.18 6.32 1.35
C ALA A 38 0.09 5.27 1.03
N ARG A 39 -0.44 5.27 -0.20
CA ARG A 39 -1.38 4.23 -0.65
C ARG A 39 -0.73 2.85 -0.72
N ALA A 40 0.49 2.76 -1.24
CA ALA A 40 1.21 1.49 -1.30
C ALA A 40 1.51 0.93 0.10
N GLU A 41 1.88 1.79 1.06
CA GLU A 41 2.06 1.38 2.46
C GLU A 41 0.75 0.93 3.11
N LEU A 42 -0.36 1.63 2.85
CA LEU A 42 -1.66 1.24 3.36
C LEU A 42 -2.12 -0.12 2.81
N HIS A 43 -1.96 -0.33 1.50
CA HIS A 43 -2.27 -1.61 0.85
C HIS A 43 -1.47 -2.74 1.51
N LYS A 44 -0.16 -2.54 1.70
CA LYS A 44 0.72 -3.51 2.36
C LYS A 44 0.27 -3.80 3.80
N ALA A 45 -0.06 -2.76 4.56
CA ALA A 45 -0.58 -2.93 5.92
C ALA A 45 -1.92 -3.70 5.93
N GLY A 46 -2.78 -3.47 4.93
CA GLY A 46 -4.01 -4.22 4.71
C GLY A 46 -3.75 -5.70 4.46
N GLN A 47 -2.78 -6.03 3.59
CA GLN A 47 -2.36 -7.42 3.32
C GLN A 47 -1.79 -8.09 4.58
N GLU A 48 -0.92 -7.41 5.32
CA GLU A 48 -0.35 -7.97 6.56
C GLU A 48 -1.45 -8.24 7.61
N PHE A 49 -2.42 -7.33 7.73
CA PHE A 49 -3.57 -7.51 8.61
C PHE A 49 -4.45 -8.68 8.17
N GLU A 50 -4.75 -8.79 6.89
CA GLU A 50 -5.55 -9.89 6.32
C GLU A 50 -4.86 -11.25 6.51
N ALA A 51 -3.55 -11.33 6.27
CA ALA A 51 -2.76 -12.53 6.54
C ALA A 51 -2.82 -12.93 8.03
N TYR A 52 -2.73 -11.97 8.95
CA TYR A 52 -2.87 -12.24 10.38
C TYR A 52 -4.28 -12.76 10.72
N PHE A 53 -5.31 -12.11 10.18
CA PHE A 53 -6.70 -12.47 10.44
C PHE A 53 -7.06 -13.85 9.90
N ILE A 54 -6.63 -14.19 8.68
CA ILE A 54 -6.80 -15.54 8.11
C ILE A 54 -6.10 -16.59 8.98
N GLY A 55 -4.87 -16.32 9.43
CA GLY A 55 -4.15 -17.23 10.33
C GLY A 55 -4.90 -17.43 11.66
N HIS A 56 -5.47 -16.36 12.21
CA HIS A 56 -6.30 -16.44 13.41
C HIS A 56 -7.57 -17.27 13.16
N LEU A 57 -8.27 -17.06 12.04
CA LEU A 57 -9.44 -17.86 11.67
C LEU A 57 -9.10 -19.35 11.55
N MET A 58 -7.99 -19.70 10.89
CA MET A 58 -7.55 -21.09 10.76
C MET A 58 -7.28 -21.73 12.12
N LYS A 59 -6.66 -20.98 13.03
CA LYS A 59 -6.42 -21.42 14.41
C LYS A 59 -7.73 -21.69 15.16
N GLU A 60 -8.68 -20.75 15.11
CA GLU A 60 -9.98 -20.90 15.79
C GLU A 60 -10.80 -22.05 15.18
N MET A 61 -10.82 -22.18 13.85
CA MET A 61 -11.45 -23.30 13.16
C MET A 61 -10.86 -24.65 13.60
N ARG A 62 -9.53 -24.74 13.70
CA ARG A 62 -8.83 -25.95 14.15
C ARG A 62 -9.12 -26.28 15.62
N ALA A 63 -9.30 -25.27 16.47
CA ALA A 63 -9.68 -25.46 17.88
C ALA A 63 -11.06 -26.12 18.04
N THR A 64 -11.94 -25.99 17.04
CA THR A 64 -13.26 -26.67 17.04
C THR A 64 -13.19 -28.15 16.66
N VAL A 65 -12.07 -28.63 16.11
CA VAL A 65 -11.90 -30.03 15.71
C VAL A 65 -11.51 -30.87 16.93
N PRO A 66 -12.27 -31.94 17.27
CA PRO A 66 -11.96 -32.80 18.41
C PRO A 66 -10.55 -33.41 18.28
N LYS A 67 -9.72 -33.24 19.30
CA LYS A 67 -8.40 -33.89 19.35
C LYS A 67 -8.58 -35.39 19.60
N GLY A 68 -7.95 -36.22 18.77
CA GLY A 68 -7.97 -37.67 18.93
C GLY A 68 -7.27 -38.16 20.20
N LEU A 69 -7.33 -39.46 20.48
CA LEU A 69 -6.85 -40.10 21.72
C LEU A 69 -5.33 -39.95 22.00
N LEU A 70 -4.56 -39.46 21.03
CA LEU A 70 -3.13 -39.21 21.15
C LEU A 70 -2.85 -37.70 21.11
N ASP A 71 -2.20 -37.19 22.15
CA ASP A 71 -1.81 -35.79 22.27
C ASP A 71 -0.62 -35.50 21.34
N ARG A 72 -0.90 -34.95 20.15
CA ARG A 72 0.10 -34.73 19.08
C ARG A 72 0.76 -33.35 19.22
N LYS A 73 1.42 -33.09 20.34
CA LYS A 73 2.07 -31.78 20.62
C LYS A 73 3.06 -31.32 19.54
N GLY A 74 3.73 -32.26 18.86
CA GLY A 74 4.63 -31.94 17.74
C GLY A 74 3.90 -31.47 16.47
N GLU A 75 2.66 -31.91 16.25
CA GLU A 75 1.88 -31.47 15.10
C GLU A 75 1.36 -30.04 15.27
N GLU A 76 1.06 -29.61 16.50
CA GLU A 76 0.57 -28.24 16.74
C GLU A 76 1.56 -27.16 16.29
N VAL A 77 2.85 -27.39 16.52
CA VAL A 77 3.93 -26.50 16.08
C VAL A 77 4.06 -26.50 14.55
N TRP A 78 3.95 -27.67 13.91
CA TRP A 78 3.96 -27.76 12.46
C TRP A 78 2.77 -27.01 11.84
N TYR A 79 1.59 -27.20 12.42
CA TYR A 79 0.38 -26.51 11.98
C TYR A 79 0.47 -25.00 12.16
N SER A 80 1.11 -24.49 13.23
CA SER A 80 1.25 -23.04 13.38
C SER A 80 2.11 -22.41 12.27
N PHE A 81 3.18 -23.08 11.85
CA PHE A 81 4.01 -22.60 10.73
C PHE A 81 3.30 -22.76 9.39
N TYR A 82 2.58 -23.87 9.21
CA TYR A 82 1.76 -24.09 8.03
C TYR A 82 0.66 -23.05 7.88
N ASP A 83 -0.09 -22.77 8.96
CA ASP A 83 -1.18 -21.80 8.96
C ASP A 83 -0.65 -20.37 8.71
N GLN A 84 0.55 -20.03 9.17
CA GLN A 84 1.22 -18.75 8.87
C GLN A 84 1.58 -18.58 7.39
N GLU A 85 2.22 -19.57 6.78
CA GLU A 85 2.56 -19.47 5.35
C GLU A 85 1.31 -19.52 4.48
N LEU A 86 0.35 -20.36 4.85
CA LEU A 86 -0.93 -20.43 4.16
C LEU A 86 -1.66 -19.09 4.22
N SER A 87 -1.67 -18.42 5.37
CA SER A 87 -2.36 -17.14 5.51
C SER A 87 -1.65 -16.01 4.78
N ARG A 88 -0.31 -16.00 4.74
CA ARG A 88 0.49 -15.08 3.93
C ARG A 88 0.20 -15.24 2.43
N LEU A 89 0.29 -16.48 1.93
CA LEU A 89 0.00 -16.79 0.54
C LEU A 89 -1.44 -16.49 0.16
N ALA A 90 -2.40 -16.79 1.05
CA ALA A 90 -3.80 -16.47 0.84
C ALA A 90 -4.00 -14.96 0.70
N SER A 91 -3.39 -14.15 1.59
CA SER A 91 -3.49 -12.70 1.51
C SER A 91 -2.85 -12.13 0.24
N GLU A 92 -1.70 -12.64 -0.19
CA GLU A 92 -1.05 -12.22 -1.44
C GLU A 92 -1.88 -12.55 -2.68
N ALA A 93 -2.62 -13.66 -2.65
CA ALA A 93 -3.52 -14.07 -3.74
C ALA A 93 -4.87 -13.33 -3.74
N GLY A 94 -5.14 -12.44 -2.77
CA GLY A 94 -6.38 -11.66 -2.66
C GLY A 94 -7.31 -12.06 -1.51
N GLY A 95 -6.95 -13.10 -0.76
CA GLY A 95 -7.50 -13.41 0.56
C GLY A 95 -9.02 -13.49 0.62
N ILE A 96 -9.58 -12.83 1.63
CA ILE A 96 -11.02 -12.73 1.87
C ILE A 96 -11.57 -11.33 1.49
N GLY A 97 -10.71 -10.43 1.03
CA GLY A 97 -11.06 -9.09 0.52
C GLY A 97 -10.94 -7.96 1.55
N LEU A 98 -10.30 -8.18 2.70
CA LEU A 98 -10.12 -7.13 3.72
C LEU A 98 -9.18 -6.02 3.22
N THR A 99 -8.10 -6.39 2.54
CA THR A 99 -7.18 -5.43 1.94
C THR A 99 -7.90 -4.50 0.97
N ALA A 100 -8.67 -5.08 0.04
CA ALA A 100 -9.44 -4.33 -0.94
C ALA A 100 -10.49 -3.41 -0.29
N TYR A 101 -11.09 -3.84 0.83
CA TYR A 101 -12.01 -3.01 1.59
C TYR A 101 -11.33 -1.79 2.23
N ILE A 102 -10.12 -1.98 2.80
CA ILE A 102 -9.33 -0.90 3.39
C ILE A 102 -8.92 0.10 2.31
N ASP A 103 -8.47 -0.39 1.15
CA ASP A 103 -8.09 0.45 0.01
C ASP A 103 -9.28 1.29 -0.49
N ALA A 104 -10.44 0.65 -0.70
CA ALA A 104 -11.65 1.33 -1.13
C ALA A 104 -12.15 2.36 -0.10
N TYR A 105 -12.00 2.06 1.19
CA TYR A 105 -12.33 3.00 2.25
C TYR A 105 -11.39 4.20 2.23
N ALA A 106 -10.10 3.98 2.00
CA ALA A 106 -9.12 5.04 1.92
C ALA A 106 -9.36 5.97 0.73
N GLU A 107 -9.66 5.42 -0.45
CA GLU A 107 -10.01 6.19 -1.65
C GLU A 107 -11.22 7.10 -1.47
N LYS A 108 -12.17 6.70 -0.60
CA LYS A 108 -13.39 7.47 -0.36
C LYS A 108 -13.22 8.60 0.66
N ASN A 109 -12.25 8.50 1.57
CA ASN A 109 -12.11 9.40 2.72
C ASN A 109 -10.82 10.23 2.73
N PHE A 110 -9.87 9.96 1.82
CA PHE A 110 -8.63 10.71 1.61
C PHE A 110 -8.54 11.19 0.17
#